data_AF-A0A960VGS4-F1
#
_entry.id   AF-A0A960VGS4-F1
#
_cell.length_a   1.000
_cell.length_b   1.000
_cell.length_c   1.000
_cell.angle_alpha   90.00
_cell.angle_beta   90.00
_cell.angle_gamma   90.00
#
_symmetry.space_group_name_H-M   'P 1'
#
loop_
_entity.id
_entity.type
_entity.pdbx_description
1 polymer ?
#
loop_
_entity_poly.entity_id
_entity_poly.type
_entity_poly.pdbx_seq_one_letter_code
_entity_poly.pdbx_strand_id
1 'polypeptide(L)'
;MFPFSLLFRYAGREFWVGSPSFAGMFQFQKSLLRLLSRFRYPASLPEEVASDLGLFIPNTISFKDFMSFLRSNHCCPTTLKRGMDRFDAERVFSSPLKKEIFSSRTLLSYYFAKGWLVITLFFDEGGQLTRAQVQCPMPTEIEGFDLHLLEKECTLQL
;
A
#
# COMPACT_ATOMS: atom_id res chain seq x y z
N MET A 1 41.96 -21.64 19.69
CA MET A 1 41.98 -21.72 21.17
C MET A 1 40.79 -20.89 21.65
N PHE A 2 39.61 -21.38 22.06
CA PHE A 2 38.97 -22.68 22.26
C PHE A 2 37.58 -22.62 21.58
N PRO A 3 36.99 -23.70 21.05
CA PRO A 3 35.54 -23.75 20.89
C PRO A 3 34.93 -24.44 22.12
N PHE A 4 34.01 -23.75 22.81
CA PHE A 4 33.08 -24.42 23.72
C PHE A 4 31.94 -24.99 22.87
N SER A 5 32.07 -26.26 22.51
CA SER A 5 30.99 -27.04 21.92
C SER A 5 30.21 -27.68 23.08
N LEU A 6 28.97 -27.24 23.32
CA LEU A 6 28.07 -27.98 24.21
C LEU A 6 27.44 -29.13 23.42
N LEU A 7 27.81 -30.36 23.79
CA LEU A 7 27.27 -31.59 23.23
C LEU A 7 26.09 -32.05 24.09
N PHE A 8 24.86 -31.93 23.58
CA PHE A 8 23.69 -32.57 24.20
C PHE A 8 23.42 -33.92 23.53
N ARG A 9 23.52 -35.00 24.31
CA ARG A 9 23.15 -36.36 23.88
C ARG A 9 21.77 -36.67 24.45
N TYR A 10 20.74 -36.68 23.60
CA TYR A 10 19.43 -37.23 23.95
C TYR A 10 18.99 -38.17 22.81
N ALA A 11 18.73 -39.42 23.15
CA ALA A 11 18.13 -40.44 22.27
C ALA A 11 18.82 -40.68 20.90
N GLY A 12 20.15 -40.69 20.85
CA GLY A 12 20.90 -41.29 19.73
C GLY A 12 20.78 -40.60 18.37
N ARG A 13 20.38 -39.33 18.31
CA ARG A 13 20.45 -38.51 17.08
C ARG A 13 21.33 -37.28 17.29
N GLU A 14 22.25 -37.07 16.36
CA GLU A 14 23.11 -35.89 16.31
C GLU A 14 22.33 -34.75 15.64
N PHE A 15 22.13 -33.65 16.37
CA PHE A 15 21.51 -32.43 15.85
C PHE A 15 22.56 -31.33 15.76
N TRP A 16 22.80 -30.86 14.53
CA TRP A 16 23.60 -29.66 14.27
C TRP A 16 22.70 -28.43 14.46
N VAL A 17 22.88 -27.70 15.56
CA VAL A 17 22.25 -26.38 15.73
C VAL A 17 23.11 -25.36 14.99
N GLY A 18 22.73 -25.04 13.76
CA GLY A 18 23.32 -23.94 13.01
C GLY A 18 23.14 -22.62 13.75
N SER A 19 24.19 -21.81 13.80
CA SER A 19 24.15 -20.46 14.37
C SER A 19 23.06 -19.61 13.71
N PRO A 20 22.29 -18.83 14.48
CA PRO A 20 21.29 -17.94 13.90
C PRO A 20 21.98 -16.81 13.13
N SER A 21 21.75 -16.78 11.82
CA SER A 21 22.19 -15.72 10.91
C SER A 21 21.62 -14.36 11.34
N PHE A 22 22.50 -13.36 11.43
CA PHE A 22 22.23 -11.96 11.80
C PHE A 22 21.14 -11.26 10.96
N ALA A 23 20.75 -11.84 9.82
CA ALA A 23 19.70 -11.35 8.93
C ALA A 23 18.28 -11.39 9.54
N GLY A 24 18.01 -12.27 10.52
CA GLY A 24 16.71 -12.37 11.18
C GLY A 24 16.38 -11.18 12.09
N MET A 25 17.39 -10.45 12.56
CA MET A 25 17.20 -9.37 13.53
C MET A 25 16.67 -8.07 12.88
N PHE A 26 16.92 -7.85 11.59
CA PHE A 26 16.41 -6.71 10.83
C PHE A 26 14.95 -6.89 10.35
N GLN A 27 14.44 -8.11 10.24
CA GLN A 27 13.02 -8.36 9.95
C GLN A 27 12.12 -8.11 11.16
N PHE A 28 12.60 -8.42 12.38
CA PHE A 28 11.80 -8.28 13.60
C PHE A 28 11.48 -6.81 13.93
N GLN A 29 12.41 -5.87 13.64
CA GLN A 29 12.16 -4.44 13.81
C GLN A 29 11.04 -3.91 12.91
N LYS A 30 10.96 -4.36 11.65
CA LYS A 30 9.87 -3.98 10.74
C LYS A 30 8.50 -4.47 11.25
N SER A 31 8.48 -5.67 11.82
CA SER A 31 7.26 -6.27 12.39
C SER A 31 6.79 -5.56 13.66
N LEU A 32 7.70 -5.17 14.57
CA LEU A 32 7.34 -4.42 15.78
C LEU A 32 6.85 -3.00 15.46
N LEU A 33 7.47 -2.33 14.48
CA LEU A 33 7.00 -1.01 14.03
C LEU A 33 5.61 -1.09 13.38
N ARG A 34 5.31 -2.16 12.62
CA ARG A 34 3.96 -2.43 12.08
C ARG A 34 2.93 -2.74 13.18
N LEU A 35 3.32 -3.42 14.24
CA LEU A 35 2.42 -3.72 15.37
C LEU A 35 2.11 -2.46 16.19
N LEU A 36 3.09 -1.59 16.41
CA LEU A 36 2.90 -0.32 17.09
C LEU A 36 2.13 0.70 16.24
N SER A 37 2.30 0.70 14.92
CA SER A 37 1.54 1.56 14.01
C SER A 37 0.04 1.20 13.99
N ARG A 38 -0.29 -0.10 14.06
CA ARG A 38 -1.70 -0.56 14.20
C ARG A 38 -2.39 -0.07 15.47
N PHE A 39 -1.64 0.16 16.56
CA PHE A 39 -2.21 0.71 17.78
C PHE A 39 -2.54 2.21 17.66
N ARG A 40 -1.86 2.92 16.74
CA ARG A 40 -2.08 4.35 16.46
C ARG A 40 -3.00 4.61 15.27
N TYR A 41 -3.17 3.63 14.39
CA TYR A 41 -4.03 3.65 13.21
C TYR A 41 -4.81 2.33 13.15
N PRO A 42 -6.05 2.29 13.67
CA PRO A 42 -6.76 1.03 13.86
C PRO A 42 -7.19 0.32 12.57
N ALA A 43 -6.97 0.90 11.39
CA ALA A 43 -7.41 0.31 10.12
C ALA A 43 -6.35 0.35 9.00
N SER A 44 -6.00 1.53 8.48
CA SER A 44 -5.11 1.66 7.31
C SER A 44 -3.87 2.50 7.60
N LEU A 45 -2.73 2.12 7.00
CA LEU A 45 -1.47 2.86 7.07
C LEU A 45 -1.21 3.63 5.75
N PRO A 46 -0.62 4.84 5.80
CA PRO A 46 -0.28 5.58 4.58
C PRO A 46 0.59 4.77 3.61
N GLU A 47 1.48 3.94 4.15
CA GLU A 47 2.38 3.07 3.39
C GLU A 47 1.63 2.01 2.57
N GLU A 48 0.49 1.53 3.07
CA GLU A 48 -0.34 0.54 2.36
C GLU A 48 -1.00 1.18 1.14
N VAL A 49 -1.59 2.37 1.32
CA VAL A 49 -2.18 3.14 0.22
C VAL A 49 -1.13 3.55 -0.80
N ALA A 50 0.03 4.02 -0.34
CA ALA A 50 1.13 4.36 -1.23
C ALA A 50 1.62 3.14 -2.01
N SER A 51 1.74 1.98 -1.36
CA SER A 51 2.13 0.74 -2.02
C SER A 51 1.12 0.30 -3.07
N ASP A 52 -0.19 0.37 -2.79
CA ASP A 52 -1.24 0.09 -3.76
C ASP A 52 -1.13 1.06 -4.97
N LEU A 53 -0.81 2.33 -4.73
CA LEU A 53 -0.57 3.33 -5.80
C LEU A 53 0.82 3.21 -6.48
N GLY A 54 1.70 2.32 -6.01
CA GLY A 54 3.06 2.18 -6.52
C GLY A 54 3.96 3.38 -6.22
N LEU A 55 3.69 4.07 -5.11
CA LEU A 55 4.45 5.21 -4.61
C LEU A 55 5.43 4.75 -3.52
N PHE A 56 6.67 5.24 -3.58
CA PHE A 56 7.65 4.99 -2.53
C PHE A 56 7.64 6.14 -1.52
N ILE A 57 7.12 5.87 -0.32
CA ILE A 57 7.10 6.83 0.78
C ILE A 57 7.84 6.30 2.01
N PRO A 58 8.43 7.18 2.84
CA PRO A 58 9.05 6.74 4.09
C PRO A 58 7.99 6.25 5.09
N ASN A 59 8.29 5.16 5.80
CA ASN A 59 7.40 4.49 6.78
C ASN A 59 7.03 5.30 8.04
N THR A 60 7.37 6.59 8.06
CA THR A 60 7.21 7.49 9.20
C THR A 60 6.47 8.77 8.81
N ILE A 61 5.93 8.85 7.59
CA ILE A 61 5.24 10.04 7.14
C ILE A 61 3.96 10.26 7.94
N SER A 62 3.67 11.51 8.30
CA SER A 62 2.40 11.83 8.94
C SER A 62 1.27 11.81 7.91
N PHE A 63 0.03 11.51 8.34
CA PHE A 63 -1.13 11.56 7.43
C PHE A 63 -1.26 12.91 6.70
N LYS A 64 -0.95 14.03 7.38
CA LYS A 64 -1.02 15.37 6.77
C LYS A 64 0.02 15.52 5.65
N ASP A 65 1.25 15.09 5.89
CA ASP A 65 2.32 15.17 4.90
C ASP A 65 2.07 14.21 3.74
N PHE A 66 1.51 13.03 4.03
CA PHE A 66 1.06 12.09 3.01
C PHE A 66 -0.03 12.69 2.11
N MET A 67 -1.04 13.34 2.68
CA MET A 67 -2.08 14.03 1.89
C MET A 67 -1.50 15.19 1.07
N SER A 68 -0.57 15.96 1.64
CA SER A 68 0.13 17.02 0.92
C SER A 68 0.98 16.47 -0.23
N PHE A 69 1.58 15.30 -0.04
CA PHE A 69 2.35 14.60 -1.08
C PHE A 69 1.43 14.14 -2.22
N LEU A 70 0.29 13.50 -1.90
CA LEU A 70 -0.68 13.09 -2.91
C LEU A 70 -1.25 14.27 -3.71
N ARG A 71 -1.45 15.43 -3.06
CA ARG A 71 -1.90 16.67 -3.72
C ARG A 71 -0.83 17.31 -4.60
N SER A 72 0.43 16.96 -4.42
CA SER A 72 1.51 17.53 -5.22
C SER A 72 1.44 17.00 -6.65
N ASN A 73 1.70 17.87 -7.63
CA ASN A 73 1.75 17.48 -9.05
C ASN A 73 2.87 16.49 -9.39
N HIS A 74 3.70 16.11 -8.40
CA HIS A 74 4.77 15.13 -8.55
C HIS A 74 4.33 13.70 -8.19
N CYS A 75 3.11 13.52 -7.70
CA CYS A 75 2.56 12.21 -7.39
C CYS A 75 1.99 11.55 -8.65
N CYS A 76 2.81 10.70 -9.28
CA CYS A 76 2.39 9.85 -10.40
C CYS A 76 2.30 8.39 -9.95
N PRO A 77 1.10 7.81 -9.79
CA PRO A 77 0.95 6.39 -9.50
C PRO A 77 1.59 5.56 -10.61
N THR A 78 2.40 4.56 -10.24
CA THR A 78 3.06 3.70 -11.23
C THR A 78 2.26 2.45 -11.56
N THR A 79 1.38 2.04 -10.66
CA THR A 79 0.55 0.83 -10.78
C THR A 79 -0.73 1.08 -11.57
N LEU A 80 -1.28 2.30 -11.51
CA LEU A 80 -2.48 2.68 -12.25
C LEU A 80 -2.14 3.39 -13.55
N LYS A 81 -2.77 2.93 -14.64
CA LYS A 81 -2.65 3.51 -15.97
C LYS A 81 -4.03 3.77 -16.56
N ARG A 82 -4.15 4.85 -17.33
CA ARG A 82 -5.37 5.12 -18.10
C ARG A 82 -5.58 4.01 -19.12
N GLY A 83 -6.81 3.54 -19.29
CA GLY A 83 -7.12 2.41 -20.18
C GLY A 83 -6.75 1.04 -19.60
N MET A 84 -6.68 0.92 -18.28
CA MET A 84 -6.66 -0.38 -17.59
C MET A 84 -8.08 -0.95 -17.49
N ASP A 85 -8.22 -2.25 -17.73
CA ASP A 85 -9.47 -2.96 -17.46
C ASP A 85 -9.87 -2.81 -15.99
N ARG A 86 -11.18 -2.69 -15.75
CA ARG A 86 -11.74 -2.54 -14.40
C ARG A 86 -11.21 -3.57 -13.41
N PHE A 87 -11.21 -4.84 -13.80
CA PHE A 87 -10.74 -5.92 -12.94
C PHE A 87 -9.27 -5.71 -12.52
N ASP A 88 -8.42 -5.33 -13.46
CA ASP A 88 -7.01 -5.07 -13.18
C ASP A 88 -6.81 -3.82 -12.34
N ALA A 89 -7.50 -2.73 -12.67
CA ALA A 89 -7.43 -1.47 -11.92
C ALA A 89 -7.89 -1.65 -10.47
N GLU A 90 -8.93 -2.44 -10.24
CA GLU A 90 -9.41 -2.74 -8.89
C GLU A 90 -8.49 -3.68 -8.12
N ARG A 91 -7.83 -4.62 -8.81
CA ARG A 91 -6.91 -5.60 -8.20
C ARG A 91 -5.62 -4.95 -7.69
N VAL A 92 -5.25 -3.80 -8.22
CA VAL A 92 -4.14 -2.97 -7.70
C VAL A 92 -4.34 -2.62 -6.23
N PHE A 93 -5.59 -2.48 -5.78
CA PHE A 93 -5.92 -2.11 -4.41
C PHE A 93 -6.23 -3.33 -3.55
N SER A 94 -5.21 -3.78 -2.81
CA SER A 94 -5.29 -4.99 -1.99
C SER A 94 -5.78 -4.72 -0.57
N SER A 95 -5.65 -3.48 -0.10
CA SER A 95 -5.84 -3.10 1.30
C SER A 95 -7.02 -2.16 1.64
N PRO A 96 -8.03 -1.90 0.77
CA PRO A 96 -9.12 -1.01 1.14
C PRO A 96 -9.98 -1.63 2.25
N LEU A 97 -10.38 -0.82 3.23
CA LEU A 97 -11.30 -1.25 4.30
C LEU A 97 -12.68 -1.57 3.74
N LYS A 98 -13.12 -0.78 2.75
CA LYS A 98 -14.41 -0.95 2.08
C LYS A 98 -14.23 -0.71 0.59
N LYS A 99 -14.84 -1.57 -0.23
CA LYS A 99 -14.89 -1.47 -1.68
C LYS A 99 -16.35 -1.48 -2.14
N GLU A 100 -16.77 -0.44 -2.84
CA GLU A 100 -18.13 -0.31 -3.39
C GLU A 100 -18.07 -0.18 -4.91
N ILE A 101 -18.77 -1.06 -5.61
CA ILE A 101 -18.70 -1.23 -7.06
C ILE A 101 -20.01 -0.69 -7.66
N PHE A 102 -19.92 0.33 -8.51
CA PHE A 102 -21.03 0.91 -9.26
C PHE A 102 -20.84 0.67 -10.77
N SER A 103 -21.83 0.96 -11.61
CA SER A 103 -21.71 0.73 -13.06
C SER A 103 -20.49 1.45 -13.68
N SER A 104 -20.33 2.75 -13.41
CA SER A 104 -19.28 3.59 -14.00
C SER A 104 -18.12 3.94 -13.07
N ARG A 105 -18.12 3.46 -11.81
CA ARG A 105 -17.08 3.79 -10.84
C ARG A 105 -16.91 2.74 -9.75
N THR A 106 -15.75 2.76 -9.10
CA THR A 106 -15.47 1.98 -7.90
C THR A 106 -14.91 2.89 -6.82
N LEU A 107 -15.48 2.79 -5.62
CA LEU A 107 -15.05 3.56 -4.45
C LEU A 107 -14.26 2.64 -3.52
N LEU A 108 -13.10 3.11 -3.10
CA LEU A 108 -12.17 2.41 -2.22
C LEU A 108 -11.92 3.30 -1.00
N SER A 109 -12.40 2.87 0.16
CA SER A 109 -12.33 3.66 1.38
C SER A 109 -11.26 3.11 2.31
N TYR A 110 -10.40 4.00 2.79
CA TYR A 110 -9.35 3.75 3.77
C TYR A 110 -9.63 4.59 5.02
N TYR A 111 -9.43 3.99 6.19
CA TYR A 111 -9.71 4.66 7.46
C TYR A 111 -8.42 4.88 8.26
N PHE A 112 -8.22 6.11 8.71
CA PHE A 112 -7.08 6.54 9.50
C PHE A 112 -7.57 7.14 10.82
N ALA A 113 -6.70 7.18 11.83
CA ALA A 113 -7.05 7.78 13.12
C ALA A 113 -7.41 9.28 13.02
N LYS A 114 -6.95 9.98 11.97
CA LYS A 114 -7.17 11.41 11.77
C LYS A 114 -8.22 11.73 10.69
N GLY A 115 -8.83 10.73 10.07
CA GLY A 115 -9.77 10.92 8.97
C GLY A 115 -9.90 9.68 8.09
N TRP A 116 -10.54 9.83 6.94
CA TRP A 116 -10.65 8.78 5.93
C TRP A 116 -10.21 9.30 4.56
N LEU A 117 -9.83 8.37 3.71
CA LEU A 117 -9.47 8.62 2.33
C LEU A 117 -10.37 7.78 1.44
N VAL A 118 -10.95 8.40 0.42
CA VAL A 118 -11.74 7.70 -0.58
C VAL A 118 -11.06 7.87 -1.92
N ILE A 119 -10.65 6.75 -2.52
CA ILE A 119 -10.16 6.71 -3.90
C ILE A 119 -11.32 6.27 -4.79
N THR A 120 -11.69 7.11 -5.75
CA THR A 120 -12.72 6.82 -6.74
C THR A 120 -12.08 6.55 -8.07
N LEU A 121 -12.25 5.33 -8.58
CA LEU A 121 -11.88 4.93 -9.93
C LEU A 121 -13.07 5.15 -10.86
N PHE A 122 -12.88 5.88 -11.95
CA PHE A 122 -13.91 6.11 -12.97
C PHE A 122 -13.63 5.27 -14.20
N PHE A 123 -14.67 4.64 -14.74
CA PHE A 123 -14.60 3.77 -15.91
C PHE A 123 -15.48 4.32 -17.03
N ASP A 124 -15.06 4.10 -18.27
CA ASP A 124 -15.92 4.34 -19.44
C ASP A 124 -16.95 3.22 -19.62
N GLU A 125 -17.76 3.32 -20.69
CA GLU A 125 -18.76 2.29 -21.04
C GLU A 125 -18.12 0.93 -21.37
N GLY A 126 -16.86 0.92 -21.81
CA GLY A 126 -16.07 -0.28 -22.08
C GLY A 126 -15.40 -0.87 -20.83
N GLY A 127 -15.62 -0.31 -19.65
CA GLY A 127 -15.01 -0.76 -18.39
C GLY A 127 -13.53 -0.43 -18.26
N GLN A 128 -13.02 0.53 -19.04
CA GLN A 128 -11.63 0.98 -19.00
C GLN A 128 -11.46 2.17 -18.04
N LEU A 129 -10.38 2.16 -17.26
CA LEU A 129 -10.09 3.22 -16.29
C LEU A 129 -9.79 4.54 -17.01
N THR A 130 -10.60 5.57 -16.76
CA THR A 130 -10.43 6.89 -17.39
C THR A 130 -9.77 7.90 -16.48
N ARG A 131 -10.09 7.86 -15.18
CA ARG A 131 -9.64 8.82 -14.16
C ARG A 131 -9.63 8.15 -12.79
N ALA A 132 -8.73 8.59 -11.92
CA ALA A 132 -8.74 8.27 -10.49
C ALA A 132 -8.76 9.57 -9.69
N GLN A 133 -9.68 9.68 -8.74
CA GLN A 133 -9.81 10.83 -7.86
C GLN A 133 -9.58 10.41 -6.42
N VAL A 134 -8.86 11.25 -5.66
CA VAL A 134 -8.68 11.11 -4.23
C VAL A 134 -9.51 12.16 -3.52
N GLN A 135 -10.33 11.72 -2.57
CA GLN A 135 -11.12 12.59 -1.71
C GLN A 135 -10.72 12.35 -0.26
N CYS A 136 -10.57 13.42 0.51
CA CYS A 136 -10.37 13.34 1.95
C CYS A 136 -11.48 14.15 2.61
N PRO A 137 -12.67 13.55 2.83
CA PRO A 137 -13.76 14.26 3.46
C PRO A 137 -13.37 14.57 4.91
N MET A 138 -13.04 15.84 5.17
CA MET A 138 -12.82 16.36 6.52
C MET A 138 -14.15 16.89 7.06
N PRO A 139 -14.34 16.98 8.40
CA PRO A 139 -15.60 17.40 8.99
C PRO A 139 -16.11 18.78 8.52
N THR A 140 -15.20 19.64 8.05
CA THR A 140 -15.50 21.01 7.64
C THR A 140 -15.43 21.24 6.13
N GLU A 141 -14.87 20.31 5.34
CA GLU A 141 -14.70 20.51 3.89
C GLU A 141 -14.46 19.18 3.16
N ILE A 142 -15.11 18.99 2.01
CA ILE A 142 -14.86 17.86 1.10
C ILE A 142 -13.96 18.38 -0.01
N GLU A 143 -12.65 18.23 0.17
CA GLU A 143 -11.66 18.56 -0.85
C GLU A 143 -11.24 17.27 -1.57
N GLY A 144 -11.39 17.27 -2.90
CA GLY A 144 -11.01 16.17 -3.77
C GLY A 144 -10.12 16.65 -4.91
N PHE A 145 -9.15 15.83 -5.30
CA PHE A 145 -8.21 16.13 -6.37
C PHE A 145 -7.95 14.89 -7.23
N ASP A 146 -7.49 15.11 -8.46
CA ASP A 146 -7.22 14.03 -9.41
C ASP A 146 -5.81 13.52 -9.32
N LEU A 147 -5.65 12.21 -9.50
CA LEU A 147 -4.36 11.61 -9.69
C LEU A 147 -3.96 11.69 -11.16
N HIS A 148 -2.72 12.09 -11.41
CA HIS A 148 -2.12 12.04 -12.73
C HIS A 148 -1.81 10.59 -13.10
N LEU A 149 -2.70 9.96 -13.88
CA LEU A 149 -2.51 8.60 -14.38
C LEU A 149 -1.49 8.59 -15.52
N LEU A 150 -0.64 7.57 -15.54
CA LEU A 150 0.21 7.31 -16.70
C LEU A 150 -0.67 6.92 -17.89
N GLU A 151 -0.37 7.48 -19.06
CA GLU A 151 -0.99 7.03 -20.30
C GLU A 151 -0.51 5.62 -20.62
N LYS A 152 -1.42 4.79 -21.15
CA LYS A 152 -1.04 3.52 -21.74
C LYS A 152 -0.18 3.85 -22.95
N GLU A 153 1.10 3.49 -22.92
CA GLU A 153 1.94 3.54 -24.11
C GLU A 153 1.22 2.76 -25.21
N CYS A 154 0.68 3.46 -26.20
CA CYS A 154 0.12 2.84 -27.39
C CYS A 154 1.27 2.10 -28.05
N THR A 155 1.33 0.78 -27.84
CA THR A 155 2.20 -0.10 -28.61
C THR A 155 1.72 0.03 -30.05
N LEU A 156 2.40 0.88 -30.83
CA LEU A 156 2.19 1.02 -32.26
C LEU A 156 2.41 -0.37 -32.85
N GLN A 157 1.32 -1.04 -33.22
CA GLN A 157 1.39 -2.22 -34.08
C GLN A 157 1.84 -1.72 -35.46
N LEU A 158 3.11 -1.98 -35.76
CA LEU A 158 3.68 -1.91 -37.11
C LEU A 158 3.13 -3.04 -37.98
#